data_AF-A0A8T3WHX4-F1
#
_entry.id   AF-A0A8T3WHX4-F1
#
_cell.length_a   1.000
_cell.length_b   1.000
_cell.length_c   1.000
_cell.angle_alpha   90.00
_cell.angle_beta   90.00
_cell.angle_gamma   90.00
#
_symmetry.space_group_name_H-M   'P 1'
#
loop_
_entity.id
_entity.type
_entity.pdbx_description
1 polymer ?
#
loop_
_entity_poly.entity_id
_entity_poly.type
_entity_poly.pdbx_seq_one_letter_code
_entity_poly.pdbx_strand_id
1 'polypeptide(L)'
;MKNKLLLIAVSFVVFTLLFSSGVLADYHKINESRRNDYTARLKHISCRIELTKTQLDIFSVANSSVLVYKAPLDADYSKLQELANLLNHKEFDRYFTTTFKDNLKNAVKAVQAEKFGIKKTNITMQQKLNLKSLNKETIAAFANCTNNADKNWSNARADHLNSWITRWNNIIAKMKEKGYDTAEMEVVVADAQNMLLPAIEAVRSATKKDIRTSMENARNLHLHLWARFEIARINTYLKSIESEAALAGYTAEISAIKAKLDQASNTAVTGKKYREGEFETVWSLIKDATKMLKELNKKLKENAS
;
A
#
# COMPACT_ATOMS: atom_id res chain seq x y z
N MET A 1 17.78 -23.19 -43.22
CA MET A 1 16.88 -23.63 -42.13
C MET A 1 17.54 -23.71 -40.75
N LYS A 2 18.82 -24.08 -40.61
CA LYS A 2 19.50 -24.18 -39.29
C LYS A 2 19.62 -22.87 -38.48
N ASN A 3 19.69 -21.70 -39.13
CA ASN A 3 19.79 -20.41 -38.42
C ASN A 3 18.47 -19.90 -37.82
N LYS A 4 17.30 -20.38 -38.29
CA LYS A 4 16.00 -19.97 -37.72
C LYS A 4 15.69 -20.68 -36.39
N LEU A 5 16.11 -21.95 -36.24
CA LEU A 5 15.93 -22.71 -35.00
C LEU A 5 16.76 -22.16 -33.83
N LEU A 6 17.95 -21.63 -34.10
CA LEU A 6 18.83 -21.08 -33.05
C LEU A 6 18.26 -19.77 -32.45
N LEU A 7 17.62 -18.93 -33.27
CA LEU A 7 16.96 -17.69 -32.83
C LEU A 7 15.70 -17.96 -31.97
N ILE A 8 14.96 -19.03 -32.27
CA ILE A 8 13.76 -19.43 -31.54
C ILE A 8 14.12 -19.99 -30.15
N ALA A 9 15.22 -20.76 -30.05
CA ALA A 9 15.68 -21.34 -28.79
C ALA A 9 16.22 -20.29 -27.80
N VAL A 10 16.91 -19.24 -28.27
CA VAL A 10 17.40 -18.13 -27.44
C VAL A 10 16.22 -17.29 -26.90
N SER A 11 15.16 -17.14 -27.69
CA SER A 11 13.94 -16.42 -27.26
C SER A 11 13.16 -17.16 -26.16
N PHE A 12 13.22 -18.50 -26.13
CA PHE A 12 12.52 -19.36 -25.16
C PHE A 12 13.11 -19.30 -23.73
N VAL A 13 14.44 -19.29 -23.60
CA VAL A 13 15.13 -19.22 -22.29
C VAL A 13 14.99 -17.82 -21.68
N VAL A 14 14.97 -16.78 -22.51
CA VAL A 14 14.75 -15.40 -22.06
C VAL A 14 13.30 -15.20 -21.58
N PHE A 15 12.30 -15.80 -22.22
CA PHE A 15 10.88 -15.61 -21.85
C PHE A 15 10.47 -16.28 -20.52
N THR A 16 11.03 -17.44 -20.18
CA THR A 16 10.74 -18.15 -18.93
C THR A 16 11.46 -17.53 -17.71
N LEU A 17 12.66 -16.95 -17.89
CA LEU A 17 13.37 -16.21 -16.84
C LEU A 17 12.74 -14.84 -16.51
N LEU A 18 11.93 -14.28 -17.42
CA LEU A 18 11.28 -12.97 -17.24
C LEU A 18 10.04 -12.99 -16.34
N PHE A 19 9.39 -14.14 -16.18
CA PHE A 19 8.24 -14.27 -15.28
C PHE A 19 8.63 -14.70 -13.86
N SER A 20 9.76 -15.39 -13.66
CA SER A 20 10.18 -15.84 -12.33
C SER A 20 10.95 -14.77 -11.54
N SER A 21 11.80 -13.99 -12.20
CA SER A 21 12.61 -12.95 -11.54
C SER A 21 11.82 -11.69 -11.16
N GLY A 22 10.75 -11.36 -11.88
CA GLY A 22 9.82 -10.29 -11.53
C GLY A 22 8.92 -10.62 -10.32
N VAL A 23 8.51 -11.89 -10.19
CA VAL A 23 7.59 -12.34 -9.13
C VAL A 23 8.27 -12.39 -7.75
N LEU A 24 9.56 -12.72 -7.68
CA LEU A 24 10.32 -12.74 -6.42
C LEU A 24 10.66 -11.32 -5.91
N ALA A 25 10.99 -10.39 -6.81
CA ALA A 25 11.18 -8.97 -6.45
C ALA A 25 9.86 -8.30 -6.03
N ASP A 26 8.74 -8.72 -6.63
CA ASP A 26 7.38 -8.28 -6.25
C ASP A 26 6.96 -8.81 -4.88
N TYR A 27 7.27 -10.06 -4.57
CA TYR A 27 6.95 -10.67 -3.27
C TYR A 27 7.67 -9.95 -2.11
N HIS A 28 8.96 -9.63 -2.28
CA HIS A 28 9.75 -8.94 -1.26
C HIS A 28 9.24 -7.52 -0.96
N LYS A 29 8.84 -6.76 -1.99
CA LYS A 29 8.36 -5.38 -1.83
C LYS A 29 6.88 -5.26 -1.41
N ILE A 30 6.04 -6.22 -1.78
CA ILE A 30 4.67 -6.35 -1.23
C ILE A 30 4.74 -6.61 0.29
N ASN A 31 5.69 -7.46 0.72
CA ASN A 31 5.93 -7.70 2.15
C ASN A 31 6.50 -6.46 2.86
N GLU A 32 7.29 -5.63 2.18
CA GLU A 32 7.82 -4.37 2.71
C GLU A 32 6.72 -3.32 2.93
N SER A 33 5.83 -3.10 1.95
CA SER A 33 4.67 -2.20 2.14
C SER A 33 3.78 -2.68 3.29
N ARG A 34 3.54 -3.99 3.40
CA ARG A 34 2.74 -4.58 4.47
C ARG A 34 3.40 -4.43 5.84
N ARG A 35 4.72 -4.59 5.91
CA ARG A 35 5.51 -4.37 7.13
C ARG A 35 5.45 -2.91 7.56
N ASN A 36 5.49 -1.96 6.63
CA ASN A 36 5.39 -0.53 6.91
C ASN A 36 4.01 -0.15 7.48
N ASP A 37 2.92 -0.73 6.95
CA ASP A 37 1.56 -0.51 7.47
C ASP A 37 1.40 -1.02 8.92
N TYR A 38 1.96 -2.19 9.25
CA TYR A 38 1.93 -2.68 10.62
C TYR A 38 2.83 -1.91 11.57
N THR A 39 4.01 -1.53 11.12
CA THR A 39 4.94 -0.72 11.93
C THR A 39 4.29 0.61 12.33
N ALA A 40 3.61 1.26 11.38
CA ALA A 40 2.83 2.45 11.66
C ALA A 40 1.68 2.20 12.64
N ARG A 41 0.88 1.16 12.40
CA ARG A 41 -0.24 0.81 13.30
C ARG A 41 0.22 0.48 14.72
N LEU A 42 1.32 -0.25 14.85
CA LEU A 42 1.97 -0.50 16.14
C LEU A 42 2.45 0.77 16.81
N LYS A 43 2.96 1.75 16.06
CA LYS A 43 3.34 3.05 16.62
C LYS A 43 2.14 3.78 17.21
N HIS A 44 0.99 3.80 16.52
CA HIS A 44 -0.25 4.36 17.06
C HIS A 44 -0.73 3.65 18.32
N ILE A 45 -0.67 2.31 18.32
CA ILE A 45 -1.05 1.48 19.47
C ILE A 45 -0.14 1.79 20.66
N SER A 46 1.18 1.86 20.44
CA SER A 46 2.16 2.24 21.45
C SER A 46 1.86 3.63 22.03
N CYS A 47 1.62 4.65 21.19
CA CYS A 47 1.24 5.98 21.67
C CYS A 47 0.01 5.92 22.60
N ARG A 48 -1.00 5.13 22.23
CA ARG A 48 -2.25 4.99 22.99
C ARG A 48 -2.04 4.26 24.31
N ILE A 49 -1.27 3.17 24.30
CA ILE A 49 -0.90 2.42 25.49
C ILE A 49 -0.12 3.31 26.46
N GLU A 50 0.88 4.05 25.98
CA GLU A 50 1.70 4.93 26.81
C GLU A 50 0.89 6.09 27.41
N LEU A 51 -0.05 6.69 26.66
CA LEU A 51 -1.02 7.63 27.21
C LEU A 51 -1.80 7.00 28.36
N THR A 52 -2.38 5.82 28.14
CA THR A 52 -3.21 5.16 29.15
C THR A 52 -2.40 4.75 30.38
N LYS A 53 -1.20 4.18 30.20
CA LYS A 53 -0.30 3.82 31.30
C LYS A 53 0.12 5.03 32.13
N THR A 54 0.49 6.13 31.48
CA THR A 54 0.86 7.38 32.16
C THR A 54 -0.33 7.96 32.92
N GLN A 55 -1.54 7.89 32.35
CA GLN A 55 -2.75 8.32 33.06
C GLN A 55 -3.04 7.42 34.27
N LEU A 56 -2.84 6.10 34.17
CA LEU A 56 -2.95 5.19 35.31
C LEU A 56 -1.96 5.56 36.42
N ASP A 57 -0.72 5.95 36.10
CA ASP A 57 0.27 6.44 37.08
C ASP A 57 -0.15 7.76 37.74
N ILE A 58 -0.63 8.71 36.94
CA ILE A 58 -1.12 9.99 37.45
C ILE A 58 -2.25 9.74 38.45
N PHE A 59 -3.18 8.86 38.11
CA PHE A 59 -4.37 8.61 38.92
C PHE A 59 -4.17 7.56 40.02
N SER A 60 -3.05 6.83 40.06
CA SER A 60 -2.76 5.85 41.11
C SER A 60 -2.57 6.50 42.48
N VAL A 61 -2.30 7.81 42.53
CA VAL A 61 -2.28 8.61 43.77
C VAL A 61 -3.63 8.55 44.50
N ALA A 62 -4.74 8.42 43.75
CA ALA A 62 -6.07 8.27 44.34
C ALA A 62 -6.40 6.82 44.66
N ASN A 63 -5.97 5.88 43.81
CA ASN A 63 -6.24 4.46 43.97
C ASN A 63 -5.17 3.63 43.25
N SER A 64 -4.27 2.98 44.00
CA SER A 64 -3.18 2.19 43.42
C SER A 64 -3.65 0.93 42.68
N SER A 65 -4.86 0.43 42.93
CA SER A 65 -5.38 -0.77 42.27
C SER A 65 -5.52 -0.63 40.76
N VAL A 66 -5.62 0.60 40.23
CA VAL A 66 -5.70 0.84 38.79
C VAL A 66 -4.41 0.46 38.05
N LEU A 67 -3.29 0.32 38.75
CA LEU A 67 -2.04 -0.12 38.13
C LEU A 67 -2.10 -1.56 37.60
N VAL A 68 -3.07 -2.37 38.04
CA VAL A 68 -3.29 -3.74 37.52
C VAL A 68 -3.55 -3.77 36.01
N TYR A 69 -4.07 -2.68 35.45
CA TYR A 69 -4.35 -2.58 34.01
C TYR A 69 -3.11 -2.38 33.13
N LYS A 70 -1.93 -2.13 33.71
CA LYS A 70 -0.70 -1.91 32.93
C LYS A 70 -0.15 -3.19 32.29
N ALA A 71 -0.03 -4.26 33.08
CA ALA A 71 0.57 -5.51 32.60
C ALA A 71 -0.17 -6.13 31.40
N PRO A 72 -1.52 -6.15 31.36
CA PRO A 72 -2.25 -6.56 30.15
C PRO A 72 -1.92 -5.73 28.91
N LEU A 73 -1.75 -4.41 29.04
CA LEU A 73 -1.42 -3.54 27.90
C LEU A 73 -0.01 -3.81 27.36
N ASP A 74 0.97 -4.06 28.23
CA ASP A 74 2.33 -4.40 27.83
C ASP A 74 2.39 -5.78 27.15
N ALA A 75 1.61 -6.75 27.65
CA ALA A 75 1.44 -8.05 27.02
C ALA A 75 0.77 -7.94 25.64
N ASP A 76 -0.29 -7.12 25.53
CA ASP A 76 -0.98 -6.90 24.27
C ASP A 76 -0.05 -6.27 23.22
N TYR A 77 0.76 -5.28 23.61
CA TYR A 77 1.74 -4.66 22.71
C TYR A 77 2.76 -5.69 22.20
N SER A 78 3.30 -6.50 23.11
CA SER A 78 4.27 -7.54 22.78
C SER A 78 3.67 -8.56 21.80
N LYS A 79 2.42 -8.98 22.03
CA LYS A 79 1.73 -9.92 21.14
C LYS A 79 1.44 -9.33 19.77
N LEU A 80 0.99 -8.08 19.71
CA LEU A 80 0.77 -7.40 18.45
C LEU A 80 2.08 -7.19 17.67
N GLN A 81 3.18 -6.91 18.37
CA GLN A 81 4.51 -6.80 17.77
C GLN A 81 4.99 -8.13 17.19
N GLU A 82 4.82 -9.24 17.92
CA GLU A 82 5.09 -10.59 17.45
C GLU A 82 4.31 -10.89 16.16
N LEU A 83 2.98 -10.65 16.16
CA LEU A 83 2.10 -10.91 15.02
C LEU A 83 2.46 -10.05 13.79
N ALA A 84 2.87 -8.80 14.01
CA ALA A 84 3.34 -7.91 12.95
C ALA A 84 4.66 -8.39 12.35
N ASN A 85 5.62 -8.83 13.18
CA ASN A 85 6.90 -9.38 12.72
C ASN A 85 6.71 -10.66 11.89
N LEU A 86 5.72 -11.48 12.26
CA LEU A 86 5.33 -12.68 11.51
C LEU A 86 4.47 -12.38 10.26
N LEU A 87 4.11 -11.11 10.00
CA LEU A 87 3.20 -10.70 8.93
C LEU A 87 1.83 -11.44 8.97
N ASN A 88 1.38 -11.85 10.17
CA ASN A 88 0.14 -12.61 10.33
C ASN A 88 -1.07 -11.67 10.43
N HIS A 89 -1.55 -11.22 9.27
CA HIS A 89 -2.56 -10.16 9.18
C HIS A 89 -3.88 -10.49 9.89
N LYS A 90 -4.41 -11.67 9.58
CA LYS A 90 -5.71 -12.12 10.10
C LYS A 90 -5.69 -12.18 11.62
N GLU A 91 -4.60 -12.71 12.18
CA GLU A 91 -4.47 -12.88 13.61
C GLU A 91 -4.18 -11.56 14.32
N PHE A 92 -3.36 -10.68 13.73
CA PHE A 92 -3.16 -9.32 14.22
C PHE A 92 -4.49 -8.57 14.33
N ASP A 93 -5.31 -8.59 13.28
CA ASP A 93 -6.59 -7.88 13.27
C ASP A 93 -7.60 -8.48 14.23
N ARG A 94 -7.65 -9.81 14.33
CA ARG A 94 -8.48 -10.51 15.31
C ARG A 94 -8.10 -10.14 16.74
N TYR A 95 -6.81 -10.22 17.08
CA TYR A 95 -6.31 -9.88 18.41
C TYR A 95 -6.52 -8.41 18.75
N PHE A 96 -6.25 -7.51 17.79
CA PHE A 96 -6.48 -6.07 17.93
C PHE A 96 -7.94 -5.73 18.23
N THR A 97 -8.89 -6.33 17.50
CA THR A 97 -10.32 -6.01 17.61
C THR A 97 -11.02 -6.67 18.80
N THR A 98 -10.40 -7.68 19.40
CA THR A 98 -10.92 -8.43 20.55
C THR A 98 -10.09 -8.11 21.81
N THR A 99 -9.07 -8.90 22.11
CA THR A 99 -8.28 -8.85 23.35
C THR A 99 -7.73 -7.46 23.66
N PHE A 100 -6.96 -6.86 22.72
CA PHE A 100 -6.36 -5.54 22.95
C PHE A 100 -7.41 -4.45 23.17
N LYS A 101 -8.47 -4.45 22.34
CA LYS A 101 -9.53 -3.44 22.43
C LYS A 101 -10.27 -3.50 23.77
N ASP A 102 -10.54 -4.71 24.27
CA ASP A 102 -11.21 -4.90 25.55
C ASP A 102 -10.33 -4.49 26.73
N ASN A 103 -9.05 -4.90 26.74
CA ASN A 103 -8.08 -4.49 27.76
C ASN A 103 -7.89 -2.98 27.80
N LEU A 104 -7.70 -2.34 26.63
CA LEU A 104 -7.59 -0.89 26.53
C LEU A 104 -8.86 -0.19 27.01
N LYS A 105 -10.04 -0.70 26.65
CA LYS A 105 -11.33 -0.15 27.10
C LYS A 105 -11.46 -0.22 28.62
N ASN A 106 -11.06 -1.31 29.24
CA ASN A 106 -11.10 -1.47 30.69
C ASN A 106 -10.12 -0.52 31.40
N ALA A 107 -8.89 -0.39 30.89
CA ALA A 107 -7.91 0.55 31.40
C ALA A 107 -8.38 2.01 31.29
N VAL A 108 -8.97 2.40 30.14
CA VAL A 108 -9.53 3.74 29.94
C VAL A 108 -10.71 4.00 30.89
N LYS A 109 -11.58 3.01 31.12
CA LYS A 109 -12.67 3.13 32.11
C LYS A 109 -12.13 3.37 33.52
N ALA A 110 -11.06 2.67 33.91
CA ALA A 110 -10.43 2.88 35.21
C ALA A 110 -9.87 4.31 35.34
N VAL A 111 -9.15 4.79 34.32
CA VAL A 111 -8.67 6.19 34.25
C VAL A 111 -9.83 7.18 34.40
N GLN A 112 -10.95 6.95 33.70
CA GLN A 112 -12.12 7.83 33.79
C GLN A 112 -12.75 7.82 35.18
N ALA A 113 -12.91 6.64 35.78
CA ALA A 113 -13.47 6.49 37.13
C ALA A 113 -12.64 7.27 38.16
N GLU A 114 -11.31 7.14 38.14
CA GLU A 114 -10.43 7.85 39.07
C GLU A 114 -10.38 9.36 38.82
N LYS A 115 -10.43 9.79 37.54
CA LYS A 115 -10.52 11.21 37.21
C LYS A 115 -11.74 11.88 37.84
N PHE A 116 -12.88 11.18 37.91
CA PHE A 116 -14.07 11.67 38.62
C PHE A 116 -13.96 11.47 40.14
N GLY A 117 -13.34 10.38 40.58
CA GLY A 117 -13.08 10.04 41.97
C GLY A 117 -12.17 11.03 42.71
N ILE A 118 -11.24 11.67 42.01
CA ILE A 118 -10.30 12.68 42.56
C ILE A 118 -10.98 13.81 43.33
N LYS A 119 -12.23 14.17 43.01
CA LYS A 119 -12.97 15.18 43.76
C LYS A 119 -13.34 14.73 45.18
N LYS A 120 -13.37 13.41 45.41
CA LYS A 120 -13.73 12.75 46.67
C LYS A 120 -12.50 12.27 47.44
N THR A 121 -11.32 12.32 46.84
CA THR A 121 -10.05 11.92 47.46
C THR A 121 -9.49 13.08 48.29
N ASN A 122 -8.93 12.78 49.46
CA ASN A 122 -8.35 13.77 50.37
C ASN A 122 -6.94 14.21 49.91
N ILE A 123 -6.85 14.83 48.73
CA ILE A 123 -5.61 15.37 48.15
C ILE A 123 -5.55 16.89 48.29
N THR A 124 -4.35 17.45 48.42
CA THR A 124 -4.15 18.89 48.53
C THR A 124 -4.46 19.61 47.22
N MET A 125 -4.75 20.91 47.30
CA MET A 125 -4.95 21.75 46.11
C MET A 125 -3.72 21.74 45.18
N GLN A 126 -2.50 21.74 45.76
CA GLN A 126 -1.26 21.67 44.99
C GLN A 126 -1.13 20.33 44.24
N GLN A 127 -1.46 19.21 44.88
CA GLN A 127 -1.49 17.89 44.22
C GLN A 127 -2.50 17.88 43.07
N LYS A 128 -3.69 18.45 43.26
CA LYS A 128 -4.71 18.55 42.22
C LYS A 128 -4.25 19.38 41.01
N LEU A 129 -3.57 20.50 41.25
CA LEU A 129 -2.98 21.32 40.18
C LEU A 129 -1.89 20.55 39.43
N ASN A 130 -1.00 19.86 40.15
CA ASN A 130 0.05 19.04 39.56
C ASN A 130 -0.53 17.92 38.69
N LEU A 131 -1.53 17.17 39.17
CA LEU A 131 -2.21 16.12 38.40
C LEU A 131 -2.86 16.66 37.12
N LYS A 132 -3.47 17.85 37.19
CA LYS A 132 -4.05 18.52 36.02
C LYS A 132 -2.98 18.90 34.99
N SER A 133 -1.83 19.41 35.43
CA SER A 133 -0.69 19.74 34.55
C SER A 133 -0.13 18.49 33.88
N LEU A 134 0.21 17.46 34.67
CA LEU A 134 0.74 16.19 34.18
C LEU A 134 -0.19 15.53 33.16
N ASN A 135 -1.50 15.53 33.42
CA ASN A 135 -2.46 14.97 32.46
C ASN A 135 -2.54 15.81 31.17
N LYS A 136 -2.42 17.15 31.25
CA LYS A 136 -2.37 18.02 30.06
C LYS A 136 -1.10 17.76 29.24
N GLU A 137 0.06 17.65 29.89
CA GLU A 137 1.34 17.33 29.27
C GLU A 137 1.31 15.95 28.61
N THR A 138 0.74 14.95 29.30
CA THR A 138 0.59 13.59 28.76
C THR A 138 -0.30 13.57 27.52
N ILE A 139 -1.41 14.33 27.51
CA ILE A 139 -2.27 14.46 26.32
C ILE A 139 -1.52 15.13 25.17
N ALA A 140 -0.69 16.15 25.44
CA ALA A 140 0.13 16.79 24.43
C ALA A 140 1.21 15.85 23.87
N ALA A 141 1.87 15.07 24.73
CA ALA A 141 2.85 14.06 24.33
C ALA A 141 2.20 12.97 23.46
N PHE A 142 0.99 12.51 23.81
CA PHE A 142 0.20 11.61 22.98
C PHE A 142 -0.09 12.20 21.61
N ALA A 143 -0.58 13.45 21.56
CA ALA A 143 -0.89 14.11 20.29
C ALA A 143 0.36 14.19 19.40
N ASN A 144 1.51 14.58 19.95
CA ASN A 144 2.78 14.62 19.24
C ASN A 144 3.20 13.22 18.73
N CYS A 145 3.10 12.19 19.58
CA CYS A 145 3.40 10.81 19.22
C CYS A 145 2.55 10.33 18.04
N THR A 146 1.23 10.59 18.08
CA THR A 146 0.32 10.21 16.99
C THR A 146 0.59 10.99 15.70
N ASN A 147 0.92 12.28 15.79
CA ASN A 147 1.22 13.10 14.62
C ASN A 147 2.49 12.60 13.91
N ASN A 148 3.51 12.23 14.68
CA ASN A 148 4.73 11.65 14.14
C ASN A 148 4.47 10.27 13.51
N ALA A 149 3.61 9.45 14.12
CA ALA A 149 3.21 8.16 13.55
C ALA A 149 2.48 8.34 12.21
N ASP A 150 1.49 9.25 12.14
CA ASP A 150 0.75 9.59 10.92
C ASP A 150 1.70 10.08 9.81
N LYS A 151 2.64 10.98 10.17
CA LYS A 151 3.62 11.53 9.22
C LYS A 151 4.56 10.45 8.70
N ASN A 152 5.10 9.61 9.58
CA ASN A 152 6.01 8.53 9.18
C ASN A 152 5.31 7.49 8.28
N TRP A 153 4.08 7.11 8.62
CA TRP A 153 3.28 6.21 7.79
C TRP A 153 3.03 6.81 6.41
N SER A 154 2.61 8.07 6.37
CA SER A 154 2.34 8.77 5.12
C SER A 154 3.58 8.91 4.25
N ASN A 155 4.74 9.22 4.85
CA ASN A 155 6.01 9.27 4.13
C ASN A 155 6.39 7.90 3.57
N ALA A 156 6.31 6.83 4.37
CA ALA A 156 6.61 5.48 3.89
C ALA A 156 5.67 5.06 2.74
N ARG A 157 4.39 5.47 2.80
CA ARG A 157 3.44 5.21 1.72
C ARG A 157 3.77 6.03 0.47
N ALA A 158 4.15 7.30 0.63
CA ALA A 158 4.60 8.17 -0.44
C ALA A 158 5.86 7.61 -1.14
N ASP A 159 6.82 7.11 -0.38
CA ASP A 159 8.02 6.45 -0.89
C ASP A 159 7.70 5.16 -1.66
N HIS A 160 6.76 4.36 -1.14
CA HIS A 160 6.26 3.18 -1.86
C HIS A 160 5.62 3.57 -3.20
N LEU A 161 4.80 4.63 -3.26
CA LEU A 161 4.22 5.13 -4.51
C LEU A 161 5.31 5.60 -5.49
N ASN A 162 6.33 6.31 -4.99
CA ASN A 162 7.46 6.74 -5.80
C ASN A 162 8.25 5.55 -6.39
N SER A 163 8.39 4.46 -5.63
CA SER A 163 9.14 3.27 -6.08
C SER A 163 8.58 2.61 -7.35
N TRP A 164 7.29 2.84 -7.66
CA TRP A 164 6.67 2.37 -8.89
C TRP A 164 7.22 3.04 -10.15
N ILE A 165 7.59 4.31 -10.08
CA ILE A 165 8.21 5.01 -11.22
C ILE A 165 9.55 4.35 -11.56
N THR A 166 10.38 4.04 -10.56
CA THR A 166 11.62 3.28 -10.75
C THR A 166 11.35 1.91 -11.36
N ARG A 167 10.30 1.21 -10.92
CA ARG A 167 9.91 -0.08 -11.49
C ARG A 167 9.49 0.03 -12.95
N TRP A 168 8.68 1.03 -13.29
CA TRP A 168 8.25 1.27 -14.66
C TRP A 168 9.44 1.56 -15.58
N ASN A 169 10.39 2.38 -15.14
CA ASN A 169 11.64 2.62 -15.86
C ASN A 169 12.45 1.33 -16.09
N ASN A 170 12.56 0.46 -15.09
CA ASN A 170 13.26 -0.81 -15.23
C ASN A 170 12.55 -1.76 -16.22
N ILE A 171 11.22 -1.75 -16.27
CA ILE A 171 10.44 -2.53 -17.24
C ILE A 171 10.69 -1.98 -18.65
N ILE A 172 10.61 -0.65 -18.82
CA ILE A 172 10.89 0.03 -20.10
C ILE A 172 12.29 -0.33 -20.60
N ALA A 173 13.32 -0.19 -19.77
CA ALA A 173 14.70 -0.51 -20.14
C ALA A 173 14.84 -1.95 -20.64
N LYS A 174 14.31 -2.92 -19.89
CA LYS A 174 14.32 -4.35 -20.28
C LYS A 174 13.51 -4.67 -21.54
N MET A 175 12.53 -3.84 -21.87
CA MET A 175 11.74 -3.99 -23.11
C MET A 175 12.47 -3.36 -24.29
N LYS A 176 13.07 -2.17 -24.11
CA LYS A 176 13.94 -1.53 -25.11
C LYS A 176 15.13 -2.40 -25.50
N GLU A 177 15.79 -3.01 -24.52
CA GLU A 177 16.92 -3.95 -24.74
C GLU A 177 16.55 -5.11 -25.67
N LYS A 178 15.27 -5.46 -25.75
CA LYS A 178 14.75 -6.52 -26.64
C LYS A 178 14.20 -6.00 -27.95
N GLY A 179 14.34 -4.70 -28.23
CA GLY A 179 13.85 -4.05 -29.44
C GLY A 179 12.34 -3.77 -29.45
N TYR A 180 11.67 -3.81 -28.30
CA TYR A 180 10.26 -3.41 -28.22
C TYR A 180 10.12 -1.88 -28.26
N ASP A 181 9.10 -1.38 -28.97
CA ASP A 181 8.69 0.02 -28.91
C ASP A 181 8.00 0.33 -27.57
N THR A 182 8.63 1.18 -26.77
CA THR A 182 8.17 1.54 -25.43
C THR A 182 7.58 2.95 -25.32
N ALA A 183 7.37 3.66 -26.44
CA ALA A 183 7.01 5.08 -26.42
C ALA A 183 5.77 5.39 -25.55
N GLU A 184 4.72 4.56 -25.64
CA GLU A 184 3.50 4.74 -24.83
C GLU A 184 3.76 4.58 -23.32
N MET A 185 4.64 3.65 -22.92
CA MET A 185 5.00 3.47 -21.51
C MET A 185 5.81 4.66 -20.98
N GLU A 186 6.69 5.24 -21.81
CA GLU A 186 7.49 6.41 -21.46
C GLU A 186 6.63 7.66 -21.26
N VAL A 187 5.59 7.83 -22.07
CA VAL A 187 4.58 8.89 -21.85
C VAL A 187 3.92 8.75 -20.47
N VAL A 188 3.56 7.54 -20.06
CA VAL A 188 2.96 7.31 -18.74
C VAL A 188 3.95 7.61 -17.60
N VAL A 189 5.24 7.28 -17.77
CA VAL A 189 6.27 7.65 -16.80
C VAL A 189 6.45 9.17 -16.71
N ALA A 190 6.46 9.87 -17.85
CA ALA A 190 6.52 11.33 -17.87
C ALA A 190 5.31 11.95 -17.15
N ASP A 191 4.09 11.44 -17.40
CA ASP A 191 2.89 11.86 -16.67
C ASP A 191 3.02 11.60 -15.16
N ALA A 192 3.60 10.46 -14.76
CA ALA A 192 3.85 10.15 -13.36
C ALA A 192 4.86 11.12 -12.71
N GLN A 193 5.92 11.49 -13.44
CA GLN A 193 6.87 12.49 -12.98
C GLN A 193 6.21 13.88 -12.83
N ASN A 194 5.30 14.23 -13.74
CA ASN A 194 4.65 15.54 -13.74
C ASN A 194 3.46 15.65 -12.77
N MET A 195 2.78 14.55 -12.46
CA MET A 195 1.54 14.57 -11.67
C MET A 195 1.68 13.84 -10.33
N LEU A 196 2.25 12.64 -10.33
CA LEU A 196 2.35 11.82 -9.12
C LEU A 196 3.46 12.32 -8.19
N LEU A 197 4.64 12.69 -8.72
CA LEU A 197 5.72 13.21 -7.86
C LEU A 197 5.31 14.48 -7.10
N PRO A 198 4.68 15.50 -7.73
CA PRO A 198 4.17 16.65 -6.97
C PRO A 198 3.13 16.25 -5.91
N ALA A 199 2.25 15.30 -6.21
CA ALA A 199 1.27 14.82 -5.23
C ALA A 199 1.92 14.08 -4.04
N ILE A 200 2.99 13.32 -4.29
CA ILE A 200 3.83 12.68 -3.26
C ILE A 200 4.53 13.74 -2.40
N GLU A 201 5.05 14.80 -3.00
CA GLU A 201 5.70 15.89 -2.24
C GLU A 201 4.69 16.69 -1.41
N ALA A 202 3.46 16.85 -1.92
CA ALA A 202 2.35 17.42 -1.18
C ALA A 202 1.94 16.57 0.04
N VAL A 203 2.17 15.24 0.03
CA VAL A 203 2.01 14.39 1.23
C VAL A 203 3.09 14.71 2.26
N ARG A 204 4.36 14.79 1.83
CA ARG A 204 5.51 14.97 2.74
C ARG A 204 5.48 16.33 3.45
N SER A 205 4.96 17.34 2.77
CA SER A 205 4.80 18.71 3.27
C SER A 205 3.45 18.97 3.95
N ALA A 206 2.50 18.02 3.90
CA ALA A 206 1.15 18.21 4.42
C ALA A 206 1.12 18.43 5.94
N THR A 207 0.18 19.27 6.37
CA THR A 207 -0.25 19.31 7.78
C THR A 207 -1.04 18.05 8.13
N LYS A 208 -1.22 17.76 9.43
CA LYS A 208 -2.06 16.65 9.89
C LYS A 208 -3.48 16.68 9.29
N LYS A 209 -4.04 17.88 9.12
CA LYS A 209 -5.41 18.04 8.61
C LYS A 209 -5.52 17.63 7.14
N ASP A 210 -4.46 17.87 6.37
CA ASP A 210 -4.49 17.73 4.91
C ASP A 210 -3.83 16.44 4.42
N ILE A 211 -3.03 15.77 5.27
CA ILE A 211 -2.23 14.58 4.89
C ILE A 211 -3.08 13.45 4.31
N ARG A 212 -4.29 13.25 4.83
CA ARG A 212 -5.23 12.23 4.33
C ARG A 212 -5.68 12.57 2.91
N THR A 213 -6.08 13.81 2.66
CA THR A 213 -6.53 14.27 1.34
C THR A 213 -5.39 14.20 0.32
N SER A 214 -4.19 14.65 0.68
CA SER A 214 -3.00 14.54 -0.17
C SER A 214 -2.69 13.08 -0.51
N MET A 215 -2.77 12.18 0.47
CA MET A 215 -2.53 10.75 0.27
C MET A 215 -3.60 10.10 -0.64
N GLU A 216 -4.88 10.44 -0.43
CA GLU A 216 -5.97 9.95 -1.27
C GLU A 216 -5.79 10.41 -2.73
N ASN A 217 -5.38 11.67 -2.94
CA ASN A 217 -5.06 12.19 -4.27
C ASN A 217 -3.89 11.45 -4.93
N ALA A 218 -2.75 11.33 -4.24
CA ALA A 218 -1.58 10.61 -4.74
C ALA A 218 -1.90 9.14 -5.06
N ARG A 219 -2.67 8.47 -4.19
CA ARG A 219 -3.15 7.11 -4.44
C ARG A 219 -4.01 7.03 -5.69
N ASN A 220 -5.00 7.91 -5.85
CA ASN A 220 -5.89 7.88 -7.02
C ASN A 220 -5.10 8.07 -8.32
N LEU A 221 -4.23 9.09 -8.37
CA LEU A 221 -3.33 9.32 -9.50
C LEU A 221 -2.52 8.08 -9.83
N HIS A 222 -1.90 7.46 -8.82
CA HIS A 222 -1.12 6.24 -8.99
C HIS A 222 -1.93 5.09 -9.59
N LEU A 223 -3.17 4.85 -9.13
CA LEU A 223 -4.01 3.75 -9.67
C LEU A 223 -4.29 3.94 -11.16
N HIS A 224 -4.62 5.16 -11.59
CA HIS A 224 -4.86 5.48 -13.00
C HIS A 224 -3.59 5.33 -13.84
N LEU A 225 -2.48 5.90 -13.37
CA LEU A 225 -1.18 5.79 -14.06
C LEU A 225 -0.72 4.34 -14.16
N TRP A 226 -0.96 3.52 -13.13
CA TRP A 226 -0.61 2.10 -13.16
C TRP A 226 -1.44 1.34 -14.20
N ALA A 227 -2.75 1.57 -14.24
CA ALA A 227 -3.59 0.97 -15.27
C ALA A 227 -3.13 1.38 -16.69
N ARG A 228 -2.85 2.67 -16.91
CA ARG A 228 -2.33 3.18 -18.20
C ARG A 228 -0.97 2.56 -18.56
N PHE A 229 -0.08 2.38 -17.60
CA PHE A 229 1.21 1.73 -17.82
C PHE A 229 1.04 0.26 -18.27
N GLU A 230 0.17 -0.51 -17.60
CA GLU A 230 -0.09 -1.90 -17.99
C GLU A 230 -0.79 -1.99 -19.34
N ILE A 231 -1.72 -1.08 -19.67
CA ILE A 231 -2.33 -1.00 -21.01
C ILE A 231 -1.26 -0.76 -22.08
N ALA A 232 -0.41 0.26 -21.90
CA ALA A 232 0.68 0.57 -22.82
C ALA A 232 1.64 -0.62 -22.99
N ARG A 233 1.95 -1.31 -21.88
CA ARG A 233 2.79 -2.52 -21.90
C ARG A 233 2.15 -3.65 -22.71
N ILE A 234 0.85 -3.92 -22.53
CA ILE A 234 0.14 -4.96 -23.29
C ILE A 234 0.10 -4.57 -24.78
N ASN A 235 -0.15 -3.30 -25.11
CA ASN A 235 -0.10 -2.78 -26.47
C ASN A 235 1.27 -3.01 -27.12
N THR A 236 2.36 -2.74 -26.42
CA THR A 236 3.72 -3.01 -26.93
C THR A 236 3.90 -4.49 -27.29
N TYR A 237 3.46 -5.41 -26.42
CA TYR A 237 3.55 -6.84 -26.74
C TYR A 237 2.64 -7.23 -27.90
N LEU A 238 1.41 -6.71 -27.94
CA LEU A 238 0.47 -7.01 -29.03
C LEU A 238 1.04 -6.55 -30.37
N LYS A 239 1.54 -5.30 -30.47
CA LYS A 239 2.19 -4.76 -31.67
C LYS A 239 3.34 -5.64 -32.18
N SER A 240 4.11 -6.24 -31.27
CA SER A 240 5.24 -7.10 -31.65
C SER A 240 4.85 -8.41 -32.34
N ILE A 241 3.62 -8.90 -32.13
CA ILE A 241 3.11 -10.13 -32.73
C ILE A 241 1.96 -9.88 -33.72
N GLU A 242 1.50 -8.63 -33.85
CA GLU A 242 0.28 -8.29 -34.57
C GLU A 242 0.33 -8.69 -36.04
N SER A 243 1.45 -8.42 -36.72
CA SER A 243 1.60 -8.77 -38.13
C SER A 243 1.61 -10.29 -38.34
N GLU A 244 2.31 -11.04 -37.49
CA GLU A 244 2.36 -12.51 -37.55
C GLU A 244 0.99 -13.12 -37.23
N ALA A 245 0.32 -12.63 -36.19
CA ALA A 245 -1.04 -13.03 -35.81
C ALA A 245 -2.04 -12.79 -36.94
N ALA A 246 -1.98 -11.64 -37.61
CA ALA A 246 -2.86 -11.34 -38.73
C ALA A 246 -2.62 -12.28 -39.92
N LEU A 247 -1.36 -12.56 -40.26
CA LEU A 247 -0.99 -13.52 -41.32
C LEU A 247 -1.45 -14.96 -41.00
N ALA A 248 -1.43 -15.33 -39.72
CA ALA A 248 -1.93 -16.62 -39.24
C ALA A 248 -3.47 -16.68 -39.07
N GLY A 249 -4.20 -15.62 -39.44
CA GLY A 249 -5.67 -15.59 -39.40
C GLY A 249 -6.30 -15.21 -38.06
N TYR A 250 -5.51 -14.72 -37.09
CA TYR A 250 -5.98 -14.37 -35.73
C TYR A 250 -6.40 -12.90 -35.56
N THR A 251 -6.86 -12.26 -36.62
CA THR A 251 -7.27 -10.84 -36.62
C THR A 251 -8.41 -10.56 -35.63
N ALA A 252 -9.31 -11.53 -35.41
CA ALA A 252 -10.40 -11.41 -34.46
C ALA A 252 -9.89 -11.34 -33.00
N GLU A 253 -8.93 -12.18 -32.62
CA GLU A 253 -8.32 -12.13 -31.29
C GLU A 253 -7.57 -10.82 -31.04
N ILE A 254 -6.83 -10.32 -32.03
CA ILE A 254 -6.15 -9.01 -31.95
C ILE A 254 -7.18 -7.91 -31.67
N SER A 255 -8.28 -7.90 -32.43
CA SER A 255 -9.34 -6.89 -32.31
C SER A 255 -10.02 -6.95 -30.94
N ALA A 256 -10.26 -8.16 -30.42
CA ALA A 256 -10.86 -8.35 -29.11
C ALA A 256 -9.93 -7.91 -27.97
N ILE A 257 -8.62 -8.15 -28.08
CA ILE A 257 -7.63 -7.62 -27.12
C ILE A 257 -7.65 -6.09 -27.13
N LYS A 258 -7.59 -5.46 -28.31
CA LYS A 258 -7.62 -3.99 -28.46
C LYS A 258 -8.89 -3.40 -27.85
N ALA A 259 -10.06 -3.96 -28.15
CA ALA A 259 -11.32 -3.50 -27.58
C ALA A 259 -11.35 -3.51 -26.04
N LYS A 260 -10.74 -4.52 -25.40
CA LYS A 260 -10.61 -4.58 -23.93
C LYS A 260 -9.69 -3.49 -23.39
N LEU A 261 -8.56 -3.27 -24.06
CA LEU A 261 -7.60 -2.23 -23.70
C LEU A 261 -8.18 -0.83 -23.87
N ASP A 262 -8.95 -0.58 -24.94
CA ASP A 262 -9.63 0.68 -25.19
C ASP A 262 -10.70 0.97 -24.12
N GLN A 263 -11.50 -0.04 -23.76
CA GLN A 263 -12.48 0.08 -22.66
C GLN A 263 -11.79 0.39 -21.32
N ALA A 264 -10.67 -0.27 -21.03
CA ALA A 264 -9.90 0.00 -19.83
C ALA A 264 -9.32 1.42 -19.85
N SER A 265 -8.78 1.85 -20.99
CA SER A 265 -8.20 3.19 -21.20
C SER A 265 -9.22 4.31 -21.00
N ASN A 266 -10.42 4.16 -21.57
CA ASN A 266 -11.52 5.12 -21.45
C ASN A 266 -11.99 5.31 -19.99
N THR A 267 -11.76 4.32 -19.14
CA THR A 267 -12.10 4.38 -17.71
C THR A 267 -10.92 4.83 -16.86
N ALA A 268 -9.68 4.51 -17.26
CA ALA A 268 -8.44 4.86 -16.58
C ALA A 268 -7.98 6.30 -16.82
N VAL A 269 -8.88 7.27 -16.70
CA VAL A 269 -8.60 8.70 -16.91
C VAL A 269 -7.90 9.33 -15.69
N THR A 270 -6.65 9.74 -15.86
CA THR A 270 -5.85 10.37 -14.80
C THR A 270 -6.53 11.62 -14.23
N GLY A 271 -6.54 11.76 -12.90
CA GLY A 271 -7.09 12.94 -12.21
C GLY A 271 -8.57 12.82 -11.84
N LYS A 272 -9.28 11.81 -12.34
CA LYS A 272 -10.61 11.44 -11.85
C LYS A 272 -10.47 10.46 -10.67
N LYS A 273 -11.41 10.48 -9.73
CA LYS A 273 -11.55 9.40 -8.75
C LYS A 273 -12.38 8.27 -9.37
N TYR A 274 -11.92 7.03 -9.28
CA TYR A 274 -12.73 5.87 -9.64
C TYR A 274 -14.05 5.87 -8.87
N ARG A 275 -15.15 5.68 -9.60
CA ARG A 275 -16.46 5.35 -9.03
C ARG A 275 -16.46 3.89 -8.58
N GLU A 276 -17.49 3.53 -7.81
CA GLU A 276 -17.70 2.15 -7.36
C GLU A 276 -17.67 1.18 -8.54
N GLY A 277 -16.85 0.13 -8.45
CA GLY A 277 -16.70 -0.90 -9.49
C GLY A 277 -15.86 -0.49 -10.71
N GLU A 278 -15.55 0.80 -10.94
CA GLU A 278 -14.75 1.22 -12.11
C GLU A 278 -13.32 0.67 -12.03
N PHE A 279 -12.71 0.68 -10.84
CA PHE A 279 -11.36 0.14 -10.62
C PHE A 279 -11.30 -1.36 -10.92
N GLU A 280 -12.24 -2.13 -10.36
CA GLU A 280 -12.35 -3.58 -10.57
C GLU A 280 -12.58 -3.90 -12.04
N THR A 281 -13.42 -3.12 -12.72
CA THR A 281 -13.70 -3.26 -14.14
C THR A 281 -12.44 -3.04 -14.98
N VAL A 282 -11.71 -1.94 -14.75
CA VAL A 282 -10.44 -1.66 -15.44
C VAL A 282 -9.46 -2.82 -15.28
N TRP A 283 -9.27 -3.31 -14.06
CA TRP A 283 -8.34 -4.42 -13.81
C TRP A 283 -8.82 -5.76 -14.37
N SER A 284 -10.12 -6.01 -14.41
CA SER A 284 -10.67 -7.20 -15.08
C SER A 284 -10.36 -7.16 -16.56
N LEU A 285 -10.60 -6.03 -17.23
CA LEU A 285 -10.32 -5.85 -18.66
C LEU A 285 -8.83 -6.03 -18.99
N ILE A 286 -7.94 -5.46 -18.18
CA ILE A 286 -6.47 -5.62 -18.32
C ILE A 286 -6.07 -7.09 -18.16
N LYS A 287 -6.63 -7.80 -17.16
CA LYS A 287 -6.35 -9.23 -16.93
C LYS A 287 -6.85 -10.10 -18.09
N ASP A 288 -8.06 -9.82 -18.59
CA ASP A 288 -8.64 -10.55 -19.72
C ASP A 288 -7.80 -10.34 -20.98
N ALA A 289 -7.45 -9.08 -21.31
CA ALA A 289 -6.56 -8.76 -22.43
C ALA A 289 -5.21 -9.47 -22.31
N THR A 290 -4.63 -9.50 -21.11
CA THR A 290 -3.36 -10.22 -20.83
C THR A 290 -3.51 -11.72 -21.07
N LYS A 291 -4.61 -12.34 -20.61
CA LYS A 291 -4.87 -13.77 -20.80
C LYS A 291 -5.02 -14.09 -22.29
N MET A 292 -5.82 -13.32 -23.01
CA MET A 292 -6.04 -13.47 -24.44
C MET A 292 -4.74 -13.32 -25.23
N LEU A 293 -3.91 -12.34 -24.89
CA LEU A 293 -2.60 -12.15 -25.52
C LEU A 293 -1.66 -13.35 -25.30
N LYS A 294 -1.64 -13.92 -24.09
CA LYS A 294 -0.86 -15.13 -23.79
C LYS A 294 -1.34 -16.33 -24.60
N GLU A 295 -2.65 -16.51 -24.71
CA GLU A 295 -3.25 -17.59 -25.50
C GLU A 295 -2.96 -17.44 -26.99
N LEU A 296 -3.09 -16.23 -27.54
CA LEU A 296 -2.74 -15.92 -28.93
C LEU A 296 -1.27 -16.24 -29.23
N ASN A 297 -0.36 -15.77 -28.37
CA ASN A 297 1.08 -16.05 -28.52
C ASN A 297 1.39 -17.56 -28.41
N LYS A 298 0.62 -18.31 -27.62
CA LYS A 298 0.76 -19.77 -27.56
C LYS A 298 0.34 -20.42 -28.89
N LYS A 299 -0.83 -20.06 -29.42
CA LYS A 299 -1.34 -20.58 -30.71
C LYS A 299 -0.37 -20.30 -31.88
N LEU A 300 0.20 -19.10 -31.93
CA LEU A 300 1.20 -18.73 -32.93
C LEU A 300 2.40 -19.67 -32.93
N LYS A 301 2.89 -20.05 -31.74
CA LYS A 301 4.02 -20.98 -31.60
C LYS A 301 3.67 -22.39 -32.04
N GLU A 302 2.45 -22.83 -31.73
CA GLU A 302 1.95 -24.16 -32.13
C GLU A 302 1.83 -24.26 -33.66
N ASN A 303 1.41 -23.19 -34.34
CA ASN A 303 1.31 -23.17 -35.81
C ASN A 303 2.67 -23.02 -36.52
N ALA A 304 3.70 -22.54 -35.83
CA ALA A 304 5.05 -22.40 -36.37
C ALA A 304 5.92 -23.66 -36.23
N SER A 305 5.41 -24.68 -35.52
CA SER A 305 6.07 -25.97 -35.25
C SER A 305 5.64 -27.03 -36.26
#